data_AF-A0A7J9YXJ4-F1
#
_entry.id   AF-A0A7J9YXJ4-F1
#
_cell.length_a   1.000
_cell.length_b   1.000
_cell.length_c   1.000
_cell.angle_alpha   90.00
_cell.angle_beta   90.00
_cell.angle_gamma   90.00
#
_symmetry.space_group_name_H-M   'P 1'
#
loop_
_entity.id
_entity.type
_entity.pdbx_description
1 polymer ?
#
loop_
_entity_poly.entity_id
_entity_poly.type
_entity_poly.pdbx_seq_one_letter_code
_entity_poly.pdbx_strand_id
1 'polypeptide(L)'
;MAQEASQDPAAPAPAGGRGPFIDSLMDTELYSIGAFFCDEHPDLVDELVARSVEIERRGLEAYARGGDSGLEETFETLLTGLAVRYYKAVAG
;
A
#
# COMPACT_ATOMS: atom_id res chain seq x y z
N MET A 1 44.69 5.47 29.52
CA MET A 1 44.38 5.74 28.10
C MET A 1 44.24 4.40 27.39
N ALA A 2 43.01 3.91 27.27
CA ALA A 2 42.59 2.93 26.27
C ALA A 2 41.06 2.96 26.28
N GLN A 3 40.49 3.18 25.10
CA GLN A 3 39.11 3.52 24.85
C GLN A 3 38.42 2.26 24.34
N GLU A 4 37.50 1.68 25.12
CA GLU A 4 36.63 0.61 24.66
C GLU A 4 35.44 1.27 23.96
N ALA A 5 35.60 1.43 22.65
CA ALA A 5 34.56 1.92 21.76
C ALA A 5 33.39 0.94 21.77
N SER A 6 32.22 1.48 22.14
CA SER A 6 30.91 0.87 21.97
C SER A 6 30.76 0.28 20.57
N GLN A 7 30.52 -1.03 20.48
CA GLN A 7 29.91 -1.62 19.30
C GLN A 7 28.46 -1.96 19.67
N ASP A 8 27.61 -0.98 19.42
CA ASP A 8 26.18 -1.17 19.21
C ASP A 8 26.03 -2.12 17.99
N PRO A 9 25.37 -3.29 18.12
CA PRO A 9 25.18 -4.16 16.97
C PRO A 9 24.24 -3.46 16.00
N ALA A 10 24.82 -2.95 14.91
CA ALA A 10 24.11 -2.38 13.78
C ALA A 10 22.88 -3.22 13.46
N ALA A 11 21.71 -2.60 13.62
CA ALA A 11 20.42 -3.20 13.30
C ALA A 11 20.49 -3.83 11.90
N PRO A 12 19.95 -5.05 11.71
CA PRO A 12 20.02 -5.72 10.43
C PRO A 12 19.38 -4.84 9.37
N ALA A 13 20.13 -4.55 8.29
CA ALA A 13 19.59 -3.88 7.11
C ALA A 13 18.32 -4.61 6.66
N PRO A 14 17.25 -3.91 6.26
CA PRO A 14 16.03 -4.56 5.82
C PRO A 14 16.37 -5.43 4.60
N ALA A 15 16.39 -6.73 4.81
CA ALA A 15 16.57 -7.70 3.75
C ALA A 15 15.46 -7.45 2.72
N GLY A 16 15.82 -7.31 1.45
CA GLY A 16 14.91 -7.17 0.32
C GLY A 16 14.08 -8.42 0.03
N GLY A 17 13.65 -9.14 1.06
CA GLY A 17 12.66 -10.20 1.01
C GLY A 17 11.27 -9.61 1.22
N ARG A 18 10.30 -10.13 0.48
CA ARG A 18 8.87 -9.83 0.65
C ARG A 18 8.53 -9.87 2.15
N GLY A 19 8.10 -8.73 2.70
CA GLY A 19 7.98 -8.53 4.15
C GLY A 19 6.66 -9.02 4.73
N PRO A 20 6.57 -9.21 6.06
CA PRO A 20 5.36 -9.68 6.74
C PRO A 20 4.13 -8.77 6.54
N PHE A 21 4.37 -7.50 6.19
CA PHE A 21 3.33 -6.57 5.74
C PHE A 21 2.72 -6.95 4.39
N ILE A 22 3.55 -7.39 3.43
CA ILE A 22 3.07 -7.88 2.12
C ILE A 22 2.33 -9.21 2.29
N ASP A 23 2.79 -10.08 3.20
CA ASP A 23 2.08 -11.33 3.50
C ASP A 23 0.71 -11.05 4.15
N SER A 24 0.61 -10.07 5.05
CA SER A 24 -0.66 -9.61 5.63
C SER A 24 -1.62 -9.00 4.59
N LEU A 25 -1.10 -8.33 3.55
CA LEU A 25 -1.90 -7.79 2.45
C LEU A 25 -2.39 -8.90 1.49
N MET A 26 -1.59 -9.95 1.33
CA MET A 26 -1.97 -11.14 0.55
C MET A 26 -3.06 -11.95 1.27
N ASP A 27 -2.99 -12.05 2.60
CA ASP A 27 -4.06 -12.63 3.44
C ASP A 27 -5.39 -11.86 3.35
N THR A 28 -5.38 -10.62 2.88
CA THR A 28 -6.60 -9.80 2.64
C THR A 28 -7.20 -10.00 1.24
N GLU A 29 -6.65 -10.89 0.41
CA GLU A 29 -7.12 -11.21 -0.95
C GLU A 29 -7.22 -10.01 -1.91
N LEU A 30 -6.11 -9.28 -2.13
CA LEU A 30 -6.03 -8.19 -3.12
C LEU A 30 -6.59 -8.55 -4.50
N TYR A 31 -6.34 -9.78 -4.97
CA TYR A 31 -6.87 -10.24 -6.24
C TYR A 31 -8.42 -10.31 -6.22
N SER A 32 -9.00 -10.84 -5.15
CA SER A 32 -10.46 -10.94 -4.98
C SER A 32 -11.11 -9.58 -4.80
N ILE A 33 -10.46 -8.65 -4.09
CA ILE A 33 -10.91 -7.25 -3.97
C ILE A 33 -10.89 -6.57 -5.34
N GLY A 34 -9.80 -6.72 -6.09
CA GLY A 34 -9.66 -6.12 -7.42
C GLY A 34 -10.69 -6.67 -8.41
N ALA A 35 -10.91 -7.99 -8.41
CA ALA A 35 -11.91 -8.64 -9.24
C ALA A 35 -13.34 -8.20 -8.86
N PHE A 36 -13.70 -8.27 -7.57
CA PHE A 36 -15.02 -7.87 -7.08
C PHE A 36 -15.34 -6.40 -7.42
N PHE A 37 -14.39 -5.49 -7.21
CA PHE A 37 -14.61 -4.08 -7.49
C PHE A 37 -14.72 -3.79 -9.00
N CYS A 38 -13.94 -4.48 -9.84
CA CYS A 38 -14.06 -4.36 -11.29
C CYS A 38 -15.40 -4.88 -11.81
N ASP A 39 -16.01 -5.87 -11.16
CA ASP A 39 -17.32 -6.43 -11.52
C ASP A 39 -18.50 -5.57 -11.03
N GLU A 40 -18.47 -5.07 -9.78
CA GLU A 40 -19.58 -4.31 -9.18
C GLU A 40 -19.56 -2.81 -9.54
N HIS A 41 -18.38 -2.21 -9.74
CA HIS A 41 -18.22 -0.78 -9.92
C HIS A 41 -17.26 -0.42 -11.07
N PRO A 42 -17.52 -0.89 -12.31
CA PRO A 42 -16.62 -0.70 -13.45
C PRO A 42 -16.36 0.78 -13.77
N ASP A 43 -17.36 1.64 -13.57
CA ASP A 43 -17.26 3.07 -13.88
C ASP A 43 -16.35 3.84 -12.90
N LEU A 44 -16.16 3.31 -11.69
CA LEU A 44 -15.37 3.95 -10.63
C LEU A 44 -13.90 3.52 -10.63
N VAL A 45 -13.58 2.47 -11.40
CA VAL A 45 -12.24 1.87 -11.47
C VAL A 45 -11.16 2.91 -11.82
N ASP A 46 -11.40 3.74 -12.84
CA ASP A 46 -10.40 4.69 -13.31
C ASP A 46 -10.22 5.87 -12.33
N GLU A 47 -11.31 6.35 -11.72
CA GLU A 47 -11.23 7.38 -10.67
C GLU A 47 -10.49 6.84 -9.43
N LEU A 48 -10.81 5.62 -9.00
CA LEU A 48 -10.18 4.98 -7.85
C LEU A 48 -8.66 4.82 -8.09
N VAL A 49 -8.27 4.37 -9.27
CA VAL A 49 -6.85 4.23 -9.64
C VAL A 49 -6.15 5.58 -9.69
N ALA A 50 -6.79 6.62 -10.21
CA ALA A 50 -6.22 7.97 -10.20
C ALA A 50 -6.06 8.49 -8.76
N ARG A 51 -7.04 8.25 -7.89
CA ARG A 51 -6.99 8.67 -6.48
C ARG A 51 -5.92 7.90 -5.71
N SER A 52 -5.75 6.61 -5.93
CA SER A 52 -4.68 5.82 -5.29
C SER A 52 -3.29 6.29 -5.71
N VAL A 53 -3.08 6.64 -6.99
CA VAL A 53 -1.81 7.21 -7.47
C VAL A 53 -1.50 8.56 -6.82
N GLU A 54 -2.51 9.42 -6.60
CA GLU A 54 -2.29 10.68 -5.91
C GLU A 54 -1.95 10.49 -4.43
N ILE A 55 -2.56 9.49 -3.77
CA ILE A 55 -2.21 9.09 -2.41
C ILE A 55 -0.75 8.59 -2.35
N GLU A 56 -0.31 7.75 -3.29
CA GLU A 56 1.09 7.31 -3.40
C GLU A 56 2.04 8.50 -3.55
N ARG A 57 1.69 9.46 -4.41
CA ARG A 57 2.54 10.62 -4.72
C ARG A 57 2.68 11.58 -3.53
N ARG A 58 1.61 11.82 -2.79
CA ARG A 58 1.61 12.74 -1.64
C ARG A 58 2.10 12.06 -0.36
N GLY A 59 1.96 10.74 -0.27
CA GLY A 59 2.13 9.98 0.95
C GLY A 59 0.83 9.91 1.75
N LEU A 60 0.54 8.72 2.29
CA LEU A 60 -0.74 8.38 2.93
C LEU A 60 -1.16 9.37 4.03
N GLU A 61 -0.29 9.61 5.01
CA GLU A 61 -0.58 10.50 6.13
C GLU A 61 -0.73 11.97 5.71
N ALA A 62 0.06 12.42 4.73
CA ALA A 62 0.00 13.78 4.24
C ALA A 62 -1.27 14.02 3.43
N TYR A 63 -1.69 13.02 2.64
CA TYR A 63 -2.95 13.05 1.91
C TYR A 63 -4.15 13.08 2.88
N ALA A 64 -4.18 12.17 3.86
CA ALA A 64 -5.25 12.09 4.85
C ALA A 64 -5.40 13.36 5.69
N ARG A 65 -4.28 14.01 6.05
CA ARG A 65 -4.31 15.26 6.83
C ARG A 65 -4.86 16.46 6.04
N GLY A 66 -4.85 16.40 4.71
CA GLY A 66 -5.30 17.47 3.82
C GLY A 66 -6.72 17.30 3.26
N GLY A 67 -7.41 16.20 3.59
CA GLY A 67 -8.75 15.89 3.09
C GLY A 67 -9.76 15.67 4.22
N ASP A 68 -11.01 15.40 3.83
CA ASP A 68 -12.09 15.05 4.76
C ASP A 68 -12.08 13.56 5.16
N SER A 69 -11.38 12.72 4.40
CA SER A 69 -11.26 11.28 4.65
C SER A 69 -10.20 10.99 5.71
N GLY A 70 -10.52 10.10 6.65
CA GLY A 70 -9.58 9.65 7.68
C GLY A 70 -8.41 8.85 7.11
N LEU A 71 -7.40 8.58 7.95
CA LEU A 71 -6.24 7.77 7.57
C LEU A 71 -6.63 6.37 7.09
N GLU A 72 -7.60 5.76 7.76
CA GLU A 72 -8.13 4.43 7.46
C GLU A 72 -8.81 4.39 6.09
N GLU A 73 -9.74 5.31 5.82
CA GLU A 73 -10.43 5.43 4.52
C GLU A 73 -9.44 5.75 3.38
N THR A 74 -8.44 6.57 3.66
CA THR A 74 -7.37 6.86 2.68
C THR A 74 -6.55 5.61 2.39
N PHE A 75 -6.29 4.78 3.40
CA PHE A 75 -5.58 3.51 3.25
C PHE A 75 -6.39 2.49 2.46
N GLU A 76 -7.68 2.35 2.74
CA GLU A 76 -8.60 1.49 1.98
C GLU A 76 -8.65 1.89 0.50
N THR A 77 -8.74 3.19 0.21
CA THR A 77 -8.72 3.72 -1.16
C THR A 77 -7.42 3.36 -1.88
N LEU A 78 -6.27 3.55 -1.22
CA LEU A 78 -4.97 3.19 -1.77
C LEU A 78 -4.88 1.69 -2.04
N LEU A 79 -5.29 0.87 -1.07
CA LEU A 79 -5.24 -0.58 -1.14
C LEU A 79 -6.10 -1.12 -2.28
N THR A 80 -7.32 -0.62 -2.40
CA THR A 80 -8.27 -1.04 -3.45
C THR A 80 -7.77 -0.63 -4.83
N GLY A 81 -7.21 0.57 -4.98
CA GLY A 81 -6.60 1.00 -6.24
C GLY A 81 -5.39 0.15 -6.64
N LEU A 82 -4.57 -0.27 -5.67
CA LEU A 82 -3.45 -1.21 -5.89
C LEU A 82 -3.95 -2.60 -6.30
N ALA A 83 -4.97 -3.12 -5.62
CA ALA A 83 -5.62 -4.39 -5.95
C ALA A 83 -6.15 -4.40 -7.39
N VAL A 84 -6.85 -3.33 -7.81
CA VAL A 84 -7.36 -3.17 -9.17
C VAL A 84 -6.23 -3.09 -10.20
N ARG A 85 -5.16 -2.34 -9.92
CA ARG A 85 -3.99 -2.27 -10.82
C ARG A 85 -3.31 -3.63 -10.95
N TYR A 86 -3.18 -4.38 -9.85
CA TYR A 86 -2.63 -5.72 -9.85
C TYR A 86 -3.51 -6.68 -10.65
N TYR A 87 -4.82 -6.69 -10.40
CA TYR A 87 -5.78 -7.50 -11.15
C TYR A 87 -5.70 -7.21 -12.65
N LYS A 88 -5.74 -5.94 -13.07
CA LYS A 88 -5.61 -5.56 -14.49
C LYS A 88 -4.29 -6.03 -15.12
N ALA A 89 -3.20 -6.11 -14.35
CA ALA A 89 -1.90 -6.57 -14.83
C ALA A 89 -1.79 -8.11 -14.91
N VAL A 90 -2.60 -8.84 -14.14
CA VAL A 90 -2.58 -10.32 -14.08
C VAL A 90 -3.65 -10.95 -14.97
N ALA A 91 -4.85 -10.35 -15.01
CA ALA A 91 -5.97 -10.80 -15.82
C ALA A 91 -5.92 -10.28 -17.28
N GLY A 92 -4.96 -9.39 -17.58
CA GLY A 92 -4.69 -8.85 -18.91
C GLY A 92 -3.71 -9.69 -19.71
#